data_AF-A0A934TZ82-F1
#
_entry.id   AF-A0A934TZ82-F1
#
_cell.length_a   1.000
_cell.length_b   1.000
_cell.length_c   1.000
_cell.angle_alpha   90.00
_cell.angle_beta   90.00
_cell.angle_gamma   90.00
#
_symmetry.space_group_name_H-M   'P 1'
#
loop_
_entity.id
_entity.type
_entity.pdbx_description
1 polymer ?
#
loop_
_entity_poly.entity_id
_entity_poly.type
_entity_poly.pdbx_seq_one_letter_code
_entity_poly.pdbx_strand_id
1 'polypeptide(L)' 'MTKRTFKRAFRDSLPILAGYLALGFGFGVLLESKGYSFWWAILMSITMFAGSGQYAGVDFLAGGATILTTA' A
#
# COMPACT_ATOMS: atom_id res chain seq x y z
N MET A 1 10.65 23.68 17.73
CA MET A 1 9.33 23.03 17.78
C MET A 1 8.94 22.77 19.23
N THR A 2 7.85 23.37 19.71
CA THR A 2 7.39 23.23 21.10
C THR A 2 6.65 21.89 21.27
N LYS A 3 6.84 21.17 22.39
CA LYS A 3 6.20 19.85 22.63
C LYS A 3 4.66 19.84 22.44
N ARG A 4 4.00 20.98 22.72
CA ARG A 4 2.55 21.18 22.49
C ARG A 4 2.18 21.11 21.01
N THR A 5 3.01 21.67 20.13
CA THR A 5 2.79 21.68 18.67
C THR A 5 2.92 20.28 18.08
N PHE A 6 3.92 19.50 18.54
CA PHE A 6 4.09 18.11 18.11
C PHE A 6 2.91 17.24 18.53
N LYS A 7 2.45 17.37 19.79
CA LYS A 7 1.30 16.60 20.30
C LYS A 7 0.01 16.93 19.54
N ARG A 8 -0.18 18.19 19.15
CA ARG A 8 -1.35 18.62 18.38
C ARG A 8 -1.27 18.14 16.93
N ALA A 9 -0.14 18.34 16.26
CA ALA A 9 0.10 17.82 14.92
C ALA A 9 -0.08 16.30 14.85
N PHE A 10 0.41 15.54 15.83
CA PHE A 10 0.23 14.10 15.89
C PHE A 10 -1.26 13.70 15.99
N ARG A 11 -2.02 14.40 16.85
CA ARG A 11 -3.46 14.14 17.03
C ARG A 11 -4.27 14.49 15.78
N ASP A 12 -3.87 15.55 15.08
CA ASP A 12 -4.50 15.96 13.82
C ASP A 12 -4.12 15.02 12.66
N SER A 13 -2.96 14.34 12.75
CA SER A 13 -2.49 13.35 11.76
C SER A 13 -3.10 11.96 11.94
N LEU A 14 -3.58 11.62 13.14
CA LEU A 14 -4.22 10.33 13.44
C LEU A 14 -5.36 9.96 12.47
N PRO A 15 -6.32 10.84 12.14
CA PRO A 15 -7.38 10.50 11.20
C PRO A 15 -6.84 10.18 9.79
N ILE A 16 -5.80 10.87 9.33
CA ILE A 16 -5.16 10.58 8.04
C ILE A 16 -4.45 9.22 8.10
N LEU A 17 -3.72 8.94 9.18
CA LEU A 17 -3.06 7.66 9.40
C LEU A 17 -4.06 6.50 9.40
N ALA A 18 -5.22 6.68 10.05
CA ALA A 18 -6.28 5.69 10.07
C ALA A 18 -6.80 5.37 8.65
N GLY A 19 -6.96 6.40 7.80
CA GLY A 19 -7.30 6.21 6.39
C GLY A 19 -6.23 5.41 5.62
N TYR A 20 -4.95 5.73 5.82
CA TYR A 20 -3.85 4.98 5.20
C TYR A 20 -3.75 3.53 5.70
N LEU A 21 -4.01 3.28 6.98
CA LEU A 21 -4.05 1.93 7.53
C LEU A 21 -5.20 1.11 6.91
N ALA A 22 -6.40 1.70 6.77
CA ALA A 22 -7.53 1.05 6.11
C ALA A 22 -7.21 0.68 4.64
N LEU A 23 -6.56 1.59 3.90
CA LEU A 23 -6.08 1.33 2.54
C LEU A 23 -5.04 0.19 2.51
N GLY A 24 -4.07 0.21 3.42
CA GLY A 24 -3.06 -0.84 3.54
C GLY A 24 -3.67 -2.22 3.86
N PHE A 25 -4.70 -2.26 4.71
CA PHE A 25 -5.46 -3.48 4.96
C PHE A 25 -6.17 -3.99 3.71
N GLY A 26 -6.83 -3.11 2.95
CA GLY A 26 -7.47 -3.47 1.68
C GLY A 26 -6.47 -4.04 0.66
N PHE A 27 -5.27 -3.44 0.57
CA PHE A 27 -4.18 -3.94 -0.26
C PHE A 27 -3.66 -5.32 0.19
N GLY A 28 -3.50 -5.52 1.50
CA GLY A 28 -3.08 -6.81 2.06
C GLY A 28 -4.09 -7.93 1.78
N VAL A 29 -5.39 -7.65 1.93
CA VAL A 29 -6.46 -8.59 1.58
C VAL A 29 -6.49 -8.88 0.08
N LEU A 30 -6.26 -7.87 -0.77
CA LEU A 30 -6.17 -8.06 -2.21
C LEU A 30 -5.02 -9.02 -2.58
N LEU A 31 -3.83 -8.83 -2.01
CA LEU A 31 -2.68 -9.72 -2.22
C LEU A 31 -2.95 -11.14 -1.74
N GLU A 32 -3.57 -11.29 -0.57
CA GLU A 32 -3.95 -12.60 -0.01
C GLU A 32 -4.97 -13.31 -0.90
N SER A 33 -5.95 -12.58 -1.45
CA SER A 33 -6.92 -13.12 -2.41
C SER A 33 -6.29 -13.64 -3.71
N LYS A 34 -5.09 -13.15 -4.04
CA LYS A 34 -4.30 -13.57 -5.20
C LYS A 34 -3.27 -14.65 -4.85
N GLY A 35 -3.26 -15.14 -3.61
CA GLY A 35 -2.34 -16.18 -3.12
C GLY A 35 -0.96 -15.65 -2.72
N TYR A 36 -0.76 -14.33 -2.66
CA TYR A 36 0.49 -13.74 -2.21
C TYR A 36 0.49 -13.52 -0.70
N SER A 37 1.59 -13.89 -0.05
CA SER A 37 1.79 -13.62 1.37
C SER A 37 1.85 -12.13 1.68
N PHE A 38 1.44 -11.72 2.89
CA PHE A 38 1.57 -10.36 3.43
C PHE A 38 2.99 -9.76 3.26
N TRP A 39 4.04 -10.58 3.23
CA TRP A 39 5.41 -10.14 2.96
C TRP A 39 5.57 -9.44 1.61
N TRP A 40 4.78 -9.82 0.60
CA TRP A 40 4.75 -9.13 -0.69
C TRP A 40 4.20 -7.72 -0.59
N ALA A 41 3.29 -7.46 0.35
CA ALA A 41 2.76 -6.12 0.57
C ALA A 41 3.84 -5.16 1.08
N ILE A 42 4.70 -5.65 1.99
CA ILE A 42 5.84 -4.92 2.53
C ILE A 42 6.87 -4.67 1.42
N LEU A 43 7.20 -5.71 0.65
CA LEU A 43 8.19 -5.60 -0.42
C LEU A 43 7.73 -4.58 -1.48
N MET A 44 6.49 -4.66 -1.94
CA MET A 44 5.89 -3.70 -2.88
C MET A 44 5.84 -2.28 -2.31
N SER A 45 5.59 -2.11 -1.01
CA SER A 45 5.60 -0.78 -0.38
C SER A 45 6.99 -0.14 -0.33
N ILE A 46 8.06 -0.94 -0.36
CA ILE A 46 9.45 -0.46 -0.38
C ILE A 46 9.93 -0.23 -1.83
N THR A 47 9.51 -1.07 -2.77
CA THR A 47 10.03 -1.06 -4.15
C THR A 47 9.17 -0.28 -5.14
N MET A 48 7.85 -0.15 -4.91
CA MET A 48 6.92 0.54 -5.81
C MET A 48 6.40 1.84 -5.19
N PHE A 49 6.87 2.98 -5.71
CA PHE A 49 6.27 4.30 -5.47
C PHE A 49 5.24 4.63 -6.56
N ALA A 50 4.20 3.80 -6.68
CA ALA A 50 3.23 3.88 -7.78
C ALA A 50 1.88 4.53 -7.39
N GLY A 51 1.69 4.94 -6.13
CA GLY A 51 0.42 5.48 -5.65
C GLY A 51 -0.72 4.48 -5.85
N SER A 52 -1.82 4.88 -6.51
CA SER A 52 -2.93 3.98 -6.84
C SER A 52 -2.57 2.89 -7.87
N GLY A 53 -1.51 3.08 -8.67
CA GLY A 53 -1.04 2.10 -9.65
C GLY A 53 -0.48 0.82 -9.03
N GLN A 54 -0.12 0.84 -7.74
CA GLN A 54 0.36 -0.35 -7.01
C GLN A 54 -0.71 -1.44 -6.91
N TYR A 55 -1.99 -1.07 -6.86
CA TYR A 55 -3.11 -2.01 -6.84
C TYR A 55 -3.26 -2.74 -8.18
N ALA A 56 -3.22 -2.01 -9.29
CA ALA A 56 -3.23 -2.60 -10.64
C ALA A 56 -1.99 -3.47 -10.91
N GLY A 57 -0.83 -3.08 -10.35
CA GLY A 57 0.40 -3.87 -10.41
C GLY A 57 0.27 -5.26 -9.77
N VAL A 58 -0.52 -5.40 -8.70
CA VAL A 58 -0.80 -6.71 -8.07
C VAL A 58 -1.62 -7.60 -9.00
N ASP A 59 -2.61 -7.05 -9.71
CA ASP A 59 -3.37 -7.81 -10.70
C ASP A 59 -2.50 -8.26 -11.88
N PHE A 60 -1.55 -7.42 -12.32
CA PHE A 60 -0.57 -7.80 -13.35
C PHE A 60 0.39 -8.89 -12.88
N LEU A 61 0.90 -8.80 -11.65
CA LEU A 61 1.75 -9.82 -11.04
C LEU A 61 1.00 -11.15 -10.90
N ALA A 62 -0.23 -11.11 -10.38
CA ALA A 62 -1.06 -12.28 -10.15
C ALA A 62 -1.56 -12.93 -11.45
N GLY A 63 -1.82 -12.12 -12.49
CA GLY A 63 -2.26 -12.58 -13.80
C GLY A 63 -1.16 -13.18 -14.67
N GLY A 64 0.10 -13.19 -14.21
CA GLY A 64 1.23 -13.67 -15.00
C GLY A 64 1.52 -12.77 -16.19
N ALA A 65 1.63 -11.45 -15.96
CA ALA A 65 2.03 -10.50 -16.99
C ALA A 65 3.36 -10.95 -17.65
N THR A 66 3.25 -11.41 -18.88
CA THR A 66 4.37 -11.77 -19.74
C THR A 66 4.78 -10.49 -20.47
N ILE A 67 6.05 -10.32 -20.85
CA ILE A 67 6.54 -9.10 -21.54
C ILE A 67 5.72 -8.79 -22.82
N LEU A 68 5.05 -9.80 -23.38
CA LEU A 68 4.10 -9.72 -24.49
C LEU A 68 2.77 -9.00 -24.19
N THR A 69 2.27 -9.01 -22.95
CA THR A 69 1.02 -8.30 -22.58
C THR A 69 1.25 -6.82 -22.27
N THR A 70 2.51 -6.40 -22.12
CA THR A 70 2.93 -5.03 -21.83
C THR A 70 3.48 -4.27 -23.05
N ALA A 71 3.49 -4.91 -24.22
CA ALA A 71 3.84 -4.30 -25.52
C ALA A 71 2.58 -3.82 -26.24
#